data_AF-A0A959UTE3-F1
#
_entry.id   AF-A0A959UTE3-F1
#
_cell.length_a   1.000
_cell.length_b   1.000
_cell.length_c   1.000
_cell.angle_alpha   90.00
_cell.angle_beta   90.00
_cell.angle_gamma   90.00
#
_symmetry.space_group_name_H-M   'P 1'
#
loop_
_entity.id
_entity.type
_entity.pdbx_description
1 polymer ?
#
loop_
_entity_poly.entity_id
_entity_poly.type
_entity_poly.pdbx_seq_one_letter_code
_entity_poly.pdbx_strand_id
1 'polypeptide(L)' 'GWYYPYYPVTSVSSYNSGSLVIDLIDPDLFDPDTEQREAVWTMYAAGLFEGSNASIETRIRSAIDQAFSQSPYLQAD' A
#
# COMPACT_ATOMS: atom_id res chain seq x y z
N GLY A 1 30.11 25.37 28.68
CA GLY A 1 29.88 24.74 27.37
C GLY A 1 28.61 23.94 27.45
N TRP A 2 27.74 24.04 26.45
CA TRP A 2 26.44 23.34 26.44
C TRP A 2 26.51 22.17 25.45
N TYR A 3 26.19 20.97 25.92
CA TYR A 3 26.18 19.74 25.13
C TYR A 3 24.74 19.46 24.68
N TYR A 4 24.53 19.32 23.37
CA TYR A 4 23.22 19.06 22.78
C TYR A 4 23.01 17.54 22.68
N PRO A 5 21.96 16.96 23.27
CA PRO A 5 21.71 15.52 23.20
C PRO A 5 21.20 15.14 21.81
N TYR A 6 21.90 14.20 21.17
CA TYR A 6 21.51 13.60 19.90
C TYR A 6 20.45 12.52 20.15
N TYR A 7 19.23 12.76 19.70
CA TYR A 7 18.16 11.77 19.75
C TYR A 7 18.25 10.85 18.52
N PRO A 8 18.32 9.52 18.70
CA PRO A 8 18.31 8.60 17.58
C PRO A 8 16.95 8.64 16.89
N VAL A 9 16.96 8.96 15.60
CA VAL A 9 15.77 8.90 14.74
C VAL A 9 15.52 7.43 14.44
N THR A 10 14.64 6.79 15.19
CA THR A 10 14.19 5.44 14.90
C THR A 10 13.14 5.51 13.79
N SER A 11 13.51 5.10 12.58
CA SER A 11 12.57 4.86 11.49
C SER A 11 11.78 3.59 11.79
N VAL A 12 10.80 3.69 12.68
CA VAL A 12 9.84 2.62 12.93
C VAL A 12 8.91 2.57 11.73
N SER A 13 8.93 1.48 10.98
CA SER A 13 7.88 1.18 10.00
C SER A 13 6.61 0.91 10.80
N SER A 14 5.78 1.93 10.99
CA SER A 14 4.51 1.81 11.71
C SER A 14 3.44 1.27 10.76
N TYR A 15 3.17 -0.03 10.88
CA TYR A 15 1.96 -0.60 10.30
C TYR A 15 0.82 -0.33 11.28
N ASN A 16 -0.07 0.60 10.95
CA ASN A 16 -1.30 0.77 11.71
C ASN A 16 -2.16 -0.50 11.54
N SER A 17 -2.64 -1.11 12.63
CA SER A 17 -3.65 -2.16 12.55
C SER A 17 -4.83 -1.68 11.70
N GLY A 18 -5.36 -2.54 10.83
CA GLY A 18 -6.40 -2.13 9.88
C GLY A 18 -5.90 -1.62 8.53
N SER A 19 -4.72 -2.07 8.11
CA SER A 19 -4.15 -1.71 6.80
C SER A 19 -4.36 -2.83 5.76
N LEU A 20 -4.48 -2.44 4.51
CA LEU A 20 -4.65 -3.28 3.33
C LEU A 20 -3.54 -2.97 2.33
N VAL A 21 -2.83 -4.01 1.90
CA VAL A 21 -1.87 -3.97 0.80
C VAL A 21 -2.42 -4.85 -0.32
N ILE A 22 -2.40 -4.35 -1.55
CA ILE A 22 -2.77 -5.14 -2.73
C ILE A 22 -1.70 -4.92 -3.79
N ASP A 23 -1.13 -6.02 -4.27
CA ASP A 23 -0.21 -6.05 -5.40
C ASP A 23 -0.94 -6.59 -6.64
N LEU A 24 -0.77 -5.90 -7.76
CA LEU A 24 -1.18 -6.36 -9.08
C LEU A 24 0.05 -6.96 -9.78
N ILE A 25 -0.07 -8.22 -10.18
CA ILE A 25 1.00 -8.96 -10.85
C ILE A 25 0.53 -9.25 -12.27
N ASP A 26 1.34 -8.88 -13.25
CA ASP A 26 1.14 -9.29 -14.64
C ASP A 26 1.69 -10.72 -14.82
N PRO A 27 0.86 -11.72 -15.17
CA PRO A 27 1.31 -13.09 -15.35
C PRO A 27 2.33 -13.25 -16.49
N ASP A 28 2.31 -12.35 -17.47
CA ASP A 28 3.16 -12.41 -18.67
C ASP A 28 4.54 -11.75 -18.45
N LEU A 29 4.68 -10.92 -17.42
CA LEU A 29 5.95 -10.29 -17.02
C LEU A 29 6.73 -11.18 -16.04
N PHE A 30 7.17 -12.33 -16.52
CA PHE A 30 8.08 -13.21 -15.80
C PHE A 30 9.54 -12.82 -16.06
N ASP A 31 10.30 -12.59 -14.99
CA ASP A 31 11.75 -12.44 -15.07
C ASP A 31 12.43 -13.82 -14.95
N PRO A 32 13.03 -14.34 -16.04
CA PRO A 32 13.70 -15.64 -16.04
C PRO A 32 15.02 -15.65 -15.26
N ASP A 33 15.64 -14.50 -15.01
CA ASP A 33 16.93 -14.42 -14.31
C ASP A 33 16.74 -14.45 -12.78
N THR A 34 15.63 -13.89 -12.30
CA THR A 34 15.27 -13.90 -10.87
C THR A 34 14.22 -14.94 -10.50
N GLU A 35 13.61 -15.61 -11.49
CA GLU A 35 12.46 -16.52 -11.35
C GLU A 35 11.26 -15.88 -10.63
N GLN A 36 11.12 -14.56 -10.71
CA GLN A 36 10.10 -13.79 -10.02
C GLN A 36 9.14 -13.10 -10.99
N ARG A 37 7.94 -12.80 -10.48
CA ARG A 37 7.01 -11.86 -11.13
C ARG A 37 6.92 -10.64 -10.23
N GLU A 38 7.40 -9.51 -10.72
CA GLU A 38 7.32 -8.25 -9.99
C GLU A 38 5.89 -7.69 -10.04
N ALA A 39 5.51 -6.94 -9.01
CA ALA A 39 4.24 -6.23 -9.00
C ALA A 39 4.33 -5.04 -9.99
N VAL A 40 3.40 -4.98 -10.94
CA VAL A 40 3.28 -3.83 -11.86
C VAL A 40 2.62 -2.64 -11.18
N TRP A 41 1.93 -2.89 -10.06
CA TRP A 41 1.28 -1.88 -9.25
C TRP A 41 1.06 -2.38 -7.83
N THR A 42 1.18 -1.49 -6.86
CA THR A 42 0.89 -1.76 -5.45
C THR A 42 0.06 -0.62 -4.88
N MET A 43 -1.02 -0.95 -4.17
CA MET A 43 -1.71 0.00 -3.31
C MET A 43 -1.49 -0.32 -1.82
N TYR A 44 -1.48 0.75 -1.04
CA TYR A 44 -1.48 0.70 0.42
C TYR A 44 -2.59 1.61 0.95
N ALA A 45 -3.45 1.08 1.81
CA ALA A 45 -4.50 1.82 2.47
C ALA A 45 -4.54 1.47 3.96
N ALA A 46 -4.48 2.47 4.84
CA ALA A 46 -4.46 2.28 6.29
C ALA A 46 -5.78 2.73 6.94
N GLY A 47 -6.09 2.22 8.14
CA GLY A 47 -7.23 2.67 8.95
C GLY A 47 -8.60 2.21 8.43
N LEU A 48 -8.66 1.09 7.72
CA LEU A 48 -9.88 0.59 7.07
C LEU A 48 -10.79 -0.22 7.99
N PHE A 49 -10.25 -0.87 9.04
CA PHE A 49 -10.98 -1.88 9.83
C PHE A 49 -11.62 -1.31 11.10
N GLU A 50 -12.36 -0.20 10.99
CA GLU A 50 -13.05 0.42 12.12
C GLU A 50 -14.57 0.56 11.85
N GLY A 51 -15.38 0.21 12.86
CA GLY A 51 -16.84 0.35 12.82
C GLY A 51 -17.57 -0.95 12.46
N SER A 52 -18.75 -0.83 11.87
CA SER A 52 -19.56 -1.99 11.44
C SER A 52 -19.00 -2.64 10.17
N ASN A 53 -19.37 -3.90 9.93
CA ASN A 53 -18.97 -4.62 8.70
C ASN A 53 -19.34 -3.86 7.42
N ALA A 54 -20.52 -3.24 7.37
CA ALA A 54 -20.96 -2.44 6.22
C ALA A 54 -20.06 -1.19 6.00
N SER A 55 -19.65 -0.53 7.08
CA SER A 55 -18.74 0.62 7.01
C SER A 55 -17.34 0.19 6.53
N ILE A 56 -16.85 -0.95 7.02
CA ILE A 56 -15.56 -1.52 6.61
C ILE A 56 -15.58 -1.86 5.11
N GLU A 57 -16.62 -2.57 4.64
CA GLU A 57 -16.77 -2.92 3.23
C GLU A 57 -16.79 -1.66 2.34
N THR A 58 -17.57 -0.66 2.73
CA THR A 58 -17.66 0.61 2.00
C THR A 58 -16.30 1.30 1.90
N ARG A 59 -15.54 1.38 3.00
CA ARG A 59 -14.21 2.01 3.00
C ARG A 59 -13.20 1.26 2.14
N ILE A 60 -13.20 -0.07 2.20
CA ILE A 60 -12.32 -0.91 1.38
C ILE A 60 -12.61 -0.66 -0.11
N ARG A 61 -13.88 -0.69 -0.52
CA ARG A 61 -14.28 -0.44 -1.92
C ARG A 61 -13.84 0.96 -2.37
N SER A 62 -14.16 2.00 -1.59
CA SER A 62 -13.77 3.37 -1.91
C SER A 62 -12.25 3.57 -1.97
N ALA A 63 -11.47 2.89 -1.11
CA ALA A 63 -10.02 2.97 -1.13
C ALA A 63 -9.42 2.34 -2.39
N ILE A 64 -9.97 1.20 -2.83
CA ILE A 64 -9.58 0.55 -4.09
C ILE A 64 -9.93 1.45 -5.28
N ASP A 65 -11.16 1.99 -5.34
CA ASP A 65 -11.58 2.89 -6.43
C ASP A 65 -10.69 4.13 -6.51
N GLN A 66 -10.35 4.73 -5.36
CA GLN A 66 -9.42 5.86 -5.30
C GLN A 66 -8.02 5.48 -5.78
N ALA A 67 -7.51 4.30 -5.43
CA ALA A 67 -6.20 3.85 -5.84
C ALA A 67 -6.10 3.68 -7.38
N PHE A 68 -7.14 3.14 -8.02
CA PHE A 68 -7.23 3.09 -9.48
C PHE A 68 -7.39 4.49 -10.11
N SER A 69 -8.23 5.35 -9.54
CA SER A 69 -8.39 6.73 -10.04
C SER A 69 -7.10 7.55 -9.97
N GLN A 70 -6.23 7.28 -8.99
CA GLN A 70 -4.91 7.91 -8.84
C GLN A 70 -3.84 7.26 -9.72
N SER A 71 -4.15 6.15 -10.38
CA SER A 71 -3.22 5.37 -11.20
C SER A 71 -3.68 5.38 -12.67
N PRO A 72 -3.74 6.55 -13.34
CA PRO A 72 -4.29 6.64 -14.70
C PRO A 72 -3.52 5.81 -15.73
N TYR A 73 -2.24 5.51 -15.48
CA TYR A 73 -1.40 4.64 -16.31
C TYR A 73 -1.86 3.17 -16.33
N LEU A 74 -2.75 2.74 -15.42
CA LEU A 74 -3.35 1.41 -15.43
C LEU A 74 -4.59 1.32 -16.34
N GLN A 75 -5.10 2.44 -16.84
CA GLN A 75 -6.20 2.43 -17.80
C GLN A 75 -5.62 2.07 -19.16
N ALA A 76 -6.14 1.02 -19.79
CA ALA A 76 -5.87 0.76 -21.19
C ALA A 76 -6.51 1.87 -22.04
N ASP A 77 -5.76 2.40 -23.01
CA ASP A 77 -6.25 3.36 -24.01
C ASP A 77 -7.45 2.80 -24.82
#